data_AF-A0A3P7E5Z9-F1
#
_entry.id   AF-A0A3P7E5Z9-F1
#
_cell.length_a   1.000
_cell.length_b   1.000
_cell.length_c   1.000
_cell.angle_alpha   90.00
_cell.angle_beta   90.00
_cell.angle_gamma   90.00
#
_symmetry.space_group_name_H-M   'P 1'
#
loop_
_entity.id
_entity.type
_entity.pdbx_description
1 polymer ?
#
loop_
_entity_poly.entity_id
_entity_poly.type
_entity_poly.pdbx_seq_one_letter_code
_entity_poly.pdbx_strand_id
1 'polypeptide(L)'
;MYEDIYRSHGAKPDSLLDALIENIPEYGYSRRFCTFVLSENLSLCMEYMIATDVLLESEKTSTAATCGTSTATSAVLLANFAYFASRIVDCVWSGTYVGETSRVLNFLLKGLALTRRNDPKSVSYDSLMQSLDRTILFLLSRPIDNATETFFATIASKLQYKCRF
;
A
#
# COMPACT_ATOMS: atom_id res chain seq x y z
N MET A 1 28.73 -5.56 3.59
CA MET A 1 27.35 -5.76 3.09
C MET A 1 26.28 -5.51 4.16
N TYR A 2 26.58 -5.62 5.47
CA TYR A 2 25.63 -5.22 6.54
C TYR A 2 25.68 -3.73 6.89
N GLU A 3 26.84 -3.08 6.69
CA GLU A 3 27.06 -1.68 7.11
C GLU A 3 26.23 -0.63 6.36
N ASP A 4 25.71 -0.94 5.17
CA ASP A 4 24.97 0.04 4.36
C ASP A 4 23.58 0.36 4.93
N ILE A 5 23.00 -0.52 5.76
CA ILE A 5 21.70 -0.27 6.40
C ILE A 5 21.83 0.70 7.59
N TYR A 6 23.01 0.77 8.23
CA TYR A 6 23.22 1.60 9.42
C TYR A 6 23.50 3.07 9.13
N ARG A 7 23.74 3.43 7.87
CA ARG A 7 24.10 4.79 7.46
C ARG A 7 22.93 5.76 7.31
N SER A 8 21.69 5.37 7.64
CA SER A 8 20.57 6.33 7.68
C SER A 8 20.83 7.37 8.78
N HIS A 9 21.32 8.52 8.32
CA HIS A 9 22.06 9.50 9.07
C HIS A 9 21.09 10.47 9.75
N GLY A 10 20.87 10.32 11.06
CA GLY A 10 20.56 11.43 11.97
C GLY A 10 19.29 12.29 11.79
N ALA A 11 18.36 11.99 10.88
CA ALA A 11 17.17 12.82 10.66
C ALA A 11 15.89 11.96 10.61
N LYS A 12 15.32 11.64 11.79
CA LYS A 12 14.18 10.72 11.98
C LYS A 12 14.46 9.30 11.49
N PRO A 13 13.86 8.26 12.11
CA PRO A 13 13.96 6.91 11.55
C PRO A 13 13.17 6.91 10.24
N ASP A 14 13.83 7.18 9.12
CA ASP A 14 13.29 6.86 7.80
C ASP A 14 12.92 5.39 7.84
N SER A 15 11.69 5.06 7.45
CA SER A 15 11.23 3.69 7.55
C SER A 15 12.16 2.81 6.69
N LEU A 16 12.30 1.53 7.03
CA LEU A 16 13.09 0.61 6.21
C LEU A 16 12.63 0.61 4.74
N LEU A 17 11.34 0.83 4.52
CA LEU A 17 10.78 1.01 3.19
C LEU A 17 11.31 2.25 2.48
N ASP A 18 11.44 3.39 3.17
CA ASP A 18 11.99 4.62 2.58
C ASP A 18 13.47 4.46 2.27
N ALA A 19 14.23 3.91 3.22
CA ALA A 19 15.63 3.58 2.99
C ALA A 19 15.81 2.69 1.75
N LEU A 20 14.96 1.66 1.58
CA LEU A 20 15.02 0.81 0.39
C LEU A 20 14.68 1.55 -0.90
N ILE A 21 13.70 2.46 -0.88
CA ILE A 21 13.30 3.24 -2.07
C ILE A 21 14.37 4.28 -2.44
N GLU A 22 14.93 4.97 -1.45
CA GLU A 22 15.91 6.04 -1.65
C GLU A 22 17.28 5.51 -2.09
N ASN A 23 17.61 4.27 -1.74
CA ASN A 23 18.84 3.61 -2.19
C ASN A 23 18.75 3.02 -3.61
N ILE A 24 17.63 3.20 -4.33
CA ILE A 24 17.53 2.78 -5.73
C ILE A 24 18.36 3.74 -6.61
N PRO A 25 19.34 3.24 -7.40
CA PRO A 25 20.10 4.10 -8.31
C PRO A 25 19.21 4.80 -9.34
N GLU A 26 19.53 6.05 -9.71
CA GLU A 26 18.72 6.82 -10.67
C GLU A 26 18.81 6.29 -12.11
N TYR A 27 19.94 5.69 -12.51
CA TYR A 27 20.17 5.17 -13.85
C TYR A 27 21.05 3.92 -13.85
N GLY A 28 21.12 3.24 -15.01
CA GLY A 28 22.04 2.14 -15.25
C GLY A 28 21.47 0.73 -14.99
N TYR A 29 22.33 -0.28 -15.17
CA TYR A 29 21.95 -1.68 -15.04
C TYR A 29 21.53 -2.03 -13.60
N SER A 30 22.25 -1.48 -12.62
CA SER A 30 21.93 -1.65 -11.19
C SER A 30 20.53 -1.15 -10.86
N ARG A 31 20.07 -0.04 -11.45
CA ARG A 31 18.69 0.44 -11.26
C ARG A 31 17.68 -0.63 -11.63
N ARG A 32 17.78 -1.21 -12.83
CA ARG A 32 16.83 -2.22 -13.31
C ARG A 32 16.73 -3.40 -12.35
N PHE A 33 17.88 -3.89 -11.89
CA PHE A 33 17.95 -4.96 -10.92
C PHE A 33 17.31 -4.56 -9.58
N CYS A 34 17.69 -3.41 -9.02
CA CYS A 34 17.16 -2.92 -7.75
C CYS A 34 15.65 -2.64 -7.81
N THR A 35 15.13 -2.02 -8.87
CA THR A 35 13.68 -1.79 -9.06
C THR A 35 12.91 -3.09 -9.19
N PHE A 36 13.49 -4.09 -9.87
CA PHE A 36 12.87 -5.41 -9.99
C PHE A 36 12.76 -6.08 -8.62
N VAL A 37 13.87 -6.17 -7.87
CA VAL A 37 13.90 -6.77 -6.53
C VAL A 37 12.95 -6.04 -5.59
N LEU A 38 12.97 -4.71 -5.58
CA LEU A 38 12.07 -3.90 -4.75
C LEU A 38 10.60 -4.16 -5.11
N SER A 39 10.26 -4.22 -6.40
CA SER A 39 8.88 -4.46 -6.85
C SER A 39 8.35 -5.84 -6.44
N GLU A 40 9.20 -6.86 -6.47
CA GLU A 40 8.85 -8.19 -5.98
C GLU A 40 8.64 -8.18 -4.46
N ASN A 41 9.52 -7.54 -3.70
CA ASN A 41 9.35 -7.40 -2.25
C ASN A 41 8.06 -6.65 -1.90
N LEU A 42 7.80 -5.52 -2.55
CA LEU A 42 6.55 -4.76 -2.35
C LEU A 42 5.32 -5.59 -2.71
N SER A 43 5.39 -6.40 -3.76
CA SER A 43 4.29 -7.29 -4.16
C SER A 43 4.03 -8.38 -3.12
N LEU A 44 5.08 -9.00 -2.58
CA LEU A 44 4.96 -9.97 -1.49
C LEU A 44 4.41 -9.32 -0.21
N CYS A 45 4.86 -8.11 0.13
CA CYS A 45 4.33 -7.36 1.27
C CYS A 45 2.84 -7.04 1.10
N MET A 46 2.41 -6.58 -0.09
CA MET A 46 0.99 -6.36 -0.38
C MET A 46 0.16 -7.62 -0.19
N GLU A 47 0.62 -8.77 -0.72
CA GLU A 47 -0.07 -10.04 -0.58
C GLU A 47 -0.15 -10.49 0.87
N TYR A 48 0.97 -10.39 1.60
CA TYR A 48 1.04 -10.74 3.01
C TYR A 48 0.07 -9.88 3.83
N MET A 49 0.10 -8.55 3.67
CA MET A 49 -0.75 -7.64 4.43
C MET A 49 -2.25 -7.89 4.23
N ILE A 50 -2.64 -8.31 3.02
CA ILE A 50 -4.02 -8.69 2.72
C ILE A 50 -4.35 -10.08 3.25
N ALA A 51 -3.43 -11.04 3.13
CA ALA A 51 -3.66 -12.43 3.54
C ALA A 51 -3.75 -12.61 5.06
N THR A 52 -2.98 -11.83 5.82
CA THR A 52 -3.01 -11.88 7.28
C THR A 52 -4.08 -11.01 7.89
N ASP A 53 -4.87 -10.29 7.08
CA ASP A 53 -5.86 -9.33 7.57
C ASP A 53 -5.24 -8.43 8.67
N VAL A 54 -4.05 -7.84 8.43
CA VAL A 54 -3.26 -7.09 9.45
C VAL A 54 -4.10 -6.10 10.25
N LEU A 55 -5.18 -5.58 9.66
CA LEU A 55 -6.10 -4.64 10.27
C LEU A 55 -7.14 -5.28 11.22
N LEU A 56 -7.45 -6.57 11.08
CA LEU A 56 -8.42 -7.30 11.92
C LEU A 56 -7.78 -7.99 13.14
N GLU A 57 -6.47 -8.24 13.15
CA GLU A 57 -5.83 -9.04 14.20
C GLU A 57 -5.97 -8.42 15.61
N SER A 58 -6.25 -7.12 15.69
CA SER A 58 -6.52 -6.40 16.95
C SER A 58 -7.73 -6.95 17.73
N GLU A 59 -8.77 -7.45 17.06
CA GLU A 59 -9.98 -7.93 17.75
C GLU A 59 -9.81 -9.33 18.37
N LYS A 60 -9.07 -10.23 17.72
CA LYS A 60 -9.11 -11.67 18.08
C LYS A 60 -8.20 -12.06 19.25
N THR A 61 -7.20 -11.26 19.58
CA THR A 61 -6.23 -11.61 20.66
C THR A 61 -6.52 -10.92 21.99
N SER A 62 -7.54 -10.07 22.08
CA SER A 62 -7.83 -9.30 23.29
C SER A 62 -8.82 -10.02 24.23
N THR A 63 -8.58 -11.29 24.56
CA THR A 63 -9.15 -11.91 25.77
C THR A 63 -8.16 -11.77 26.94
N ALA A 64 -7.91 -10.55 27.41
CA ALA A 64 -7.50 -10.22 28.79
C ALA A 64 -6.93 -8.78 28.90
N ALA A 65 -7.68 -7.91 29.56
CA ALA A 65 -7.16 -6.90 30.50
C ALA A 65 -6.20 -5.79 30.02
N THR A 66 -6.34 -5.22 28.82
CA THR A 66 -5.83 -3.84 28.55
C THR A 66 -6.75 -3.05 27.61
N CYS A 67 -7.84 -2.51 28.15
CA CYS A 67 -8.84 -1.72 27.41
C CYS A 67 -8.33 -0.39 26.80
N GLY A 68 -7.05 -0.03 26.98
CA GLY A 68 -6.47 1.20 26.43
C GLY A 68 -5.40 1.00 25.35
N THR A 69 -4.77 -0.17 25.26
CA THR A 69 -3.65 -0.41 24.35
C THR A 69 -4.11 -0.90 22.98
N SER A 70 -5.18 -1.69 22.91
CA SER A 70 -5.65 -2.31 21.64
C SER A 70 -6.14 -1.27 20.62
N THR A 71 -6.80 -0.20 21.06
CA THR A 71 -7.23 0.87 20.14
C THR A 71 -6.04 1.63 19.57
N ALA A 72 -5.02 1.88 20.39
CA ALA A 72 -3.78 2.52 19.95
C ALA A 72 -3.01 1.64 18.95
N THR A 73 -2.99 0.32 19.14
CA THR A 73 -2.34 -0.60 18.19
C THR A 73 -3.08 -0.65 16.86
N SER A 74 -4.42 -0.69 16.84
CA SER A 74 -5.20 -0.67 15.59
C SER A 74 -4.99 0.61 14.78
N ALA A 75 -4.99 1.78 15.44
CA ALA A 75 -4.72 3.06 14.78
C ALA A 75 -3.31 3.11 14.16
N VAL A 76 -2.30 2.59 14.85
CA VAL A 76 -0.91 2.51 14.34
C VAL A 76 -0.82 1.56 13.15
N LEU A 77 -1.46 0.39 13.22
CA LEU A 77 -1.49 -0.57 12.11
C LEU A 77 -2.15 0.03 10.86
N LEU A 78 -3.24 0.77 11.04
CA LEU A 78 -3.87 1.47 9.94
C LEU A 78 -2.98 2.59 9.38
N ALA A 79 -2.34 3.38 10.24
CA ALA A 79 -1.41 4.42 9.81
C ALA A 79 -0.26 3.82 9.00
N ASN A 80 0.31 2.70 9.44
CA ASN A 80 1.35 1.98 8.72
C ASN A 80 0.84 1.41 7.39
N PHE A 81 -0.38 0.88 7.36
CA PHE A 81 -1.01 0.38 6.13
C PHE A 81 -1.21 1.52 5.12
N ALA A 82 -1.76 2.65 5.57
CA ALA A 82 -1.97 3.83 4.74
C ALA A 82 -0.65 4.44 4.26
N TYR A 83 0.38 4.44 5.11
CA TYR A 83 1.72 4.87 4.76
C TYR A 83 2.32 3.99 3.67
N PHE A 84 2.31 2.67 3.87
CA PHE A 84 2.79 1.69 2.91
C PHE A 84 2.06 1.81 1.57
N ALA A 85 0.73 1.95 1.59
CA ALA A 85 -0.09 2.20 0.42
C ALA A 85 0.36 3.47 -0.33
N SER A 86 0.51 4.60 0.37
CA SER A 86 0.97 5.85 -0.25
C SER A 86 2.33 5.70 -0.92
N ARG A 87 3.29 5.03 -0.26
CA ARG A 87 4.64 4.87 -0.79
C ARG A 87 4.71 3.94 -2.00
N ILE A 88 3.90 2.88 -2.04
CA ILE A 88 3.77 2.06 -3.26
C ILE A 88 3.24 2.90 -4.42
N VAL A 89 2.24 3.75 -4.17
CA VAL A 89 1.68 4.61 -5.21
C VAL A 89 2.71 5.65 -5.69
N ASP A 90 3.54 6.18 -4.80
CA ASP A 90 4.68 7.01 -5.17
C ASP A 90 5.65 6.23 -6.08
N CYS A 91 5.99 4.98 -5.73
CA CYS A 91 6.84 4.12 -6.54
C CYS A 91 6.26 3.81 -7.92
N VAL A 92 4.95 3.64 -8.04
CA VAL A 92 4.26 3.48 -9.33
C VAL A 92 4.44 4.75 -10.17
N TRP A 93 4.23 5.91 -9.57
CA TRP A 93 4.34 7.21 -10.25
C TRP A 93 5.75 7.53 -10.71
N SER A 94 6.77 7.22 -9.89
CA SER A 94 8.18 7.43 -10.23
C SER A 94 8.74 6.40 -11.21
N GLY A 95 7.99 5.33 -11.49
CA GLY A 95 8.48 4.18 -12.27
C GLY A 95 9.53 3.35 -11.53
N THR A 96 9.57 3.45 -10.19
CA THR A 96 10.39 2.58 -9.33
C THR A 96 9.73 1.21 -9.17
N TYR A 97 8.40 1.17 -9.11
CA TYR A 97 7.63 -0.07 -9.15
C TYR A 97 7.45 -0.51 -10.61
N VAL A 98 7.99 -1.67 -10.97
CA VAL A 98 7.96 -2.26 -12.32
C VAL A 98 6.98 -3.44 -12.44
N GLY A 99 6.22 -3.74 -11.38
CA GLY A 99 5.16 -4.74 -11.41
C GLY A 99 3.87 -4.23 -12.05
N GLU A 100 2.86 -5.09 -12.12
CA GLU A 100 1.55 -4.72 -12.66
C GLU A 100 0.83 -3.71 -11.75
N THR A 101 0.51 -2.53 -12.28
CA THR A 101 -0.25 -1.50 -11.53
C THR A 101 -1.64 -1.99 -11.10
N SER A 102 -2.22 -2.93 -11.84
CA SER A 102 -3.48 -3.60 -11.47
C SER A 102 -3.39 -4.31 -10.11
N ARG A 103 -2.22 -4.87 -9.75
CA ARG A 103 -1.98 -5.50 -8.44
C ARG A 103 -2.01 -4.47 -7.33
N VAL A 104 -1.40 -3.30 -7.53
CA VAL A 104 -1.45 -2.18 -6.59
C VAL A 104 -2.89 -1.69 -6.39
N LEU A 105 -3.64 -1.50 -7.48
CA LEU A 105 -5.03 -1.11 -7.38
C LEU A 105 -5.88 -2.15 -6.62
N ASN A 106 -5.71 -3.43 -6.94
CA ASN A 106 -6.42 -4.51 -6.26
C ASN A 106 -6.06 -4.58 -4.77
N PHE A 107 -4.79 -4.37 -4.43
CA PHE A 107 -4.33 -4.23 -3.05
C PHE A 107 -5.04 -3.08 -2.33
N LEU A 108 -5.10 -1.89 -2.93
CA LEU A 108 -5.77 -0.71 -2.33
C LEU A 108 -7.27 -0.94 -2.14
N LEU A 109 -7.95 -1.52 -3.13
CA LEU A 109 -9.39 -1.83 -3.04
C LEU A 109 -9.68 -2.87 -1.94
N LYS A 110 -8.87 -3.93 -1.85
CA LYS A 110 -9.00 -4.94 -0.80
C LYS A 110 -8.68 -4.32 0.57
N GLY A 111 -7.60 -3.56 0.68
CA GLY A 111 -7.23 -2.83 1.89
C GLY A 111 -8.36 -1.93 2.38
N LEU A 112 -8.95 -1.15 1.48
CA LEU A 112 -10.08 -0.29 1.80
C LEU A 112 -11.29 -1.09 2.30
N ALA A 113 -11.58 -2.23 1.67
CA ALA A 113 -12.63 -3.13 2.14
C ALA A 113 -12.35 -3.70 3.54
N LEU A 114 -11.10 -4.00 3.88
CA LEU A 114 -10.69 -4.43 5.23
C LEU A 114 -10.85 -3.31 6.25
N THR A 115 -10.41 -2.09 5.94
CA THR A 115 -10.52 -0.94 6.85
C THR A 115 -11.98 -0.59 7.21
N ARG A 116 -12.89 -0.66 6.23
CA ARG A 116 -14.33 -0.40 6.43
C ARG A 116 -15.03 -1.43 7.31
N ARG A 117 -14.48 -2.63 7.47
CA ARG A 117 -15.06 -3.69 8.32
C ARG A 117 -14.82 -3.43 9.81
N ASN A 118 -13.76 -2.70 10.18
CA ASN A 118 -13.32 -2.61 11.58
C ASN A 118 -14.04 -1.52 12.41
N ASP A 119 -14.42 -0.37 11.86
CA ASP A 119 -15.33 0.60 12.53
C ASP A 119 -15.66 1.79 11.61
N PRO A 120 -16.90 1.98 11.13
CA PRO A 120 -17.24 3.05 10.21
C PRO A 120 -17.23 4.47 10.82
N LYS A 121 -17.16 4.63 12.15
CA LYS A 121 -17.47 5.90 12.82
C LYS A 121 -16.27 6.72 13.31
N SER A 122 -15.08 6.13 13.42
CA SER A 122 -13.98 6.76 14.16
C SER A 122 -12.70 7.01 13.36
N VAL A 123 -12.55 6.42 12.17
CA VAL A 123 -11.26 6.41 11.48
C VAL A 123 -11.33 7.05 10.09
N SER A 124 -10.53 8.10 9.88
CA SER A 124 -10.42 8.77 8.58
C SER A 124 -9.71 7.86 7.58
N TYR A 125 -10.44 7.36 6.59
CA TYR A 125 -9.86 6.58 5.48
C TYR A 125 -9.25 7.46 4.38
N ASP A 126 -9.15 8.76 4.62
CA ASP A 126 -8.76 9.78 3.63
C ASP A 126 -7.42 9.48 2.98
N SER A 127 -6.41 9.06 3.75
CA SER A 127 -5.09 8.72 3.20
C SER A 127 -5.14 7.53 2.24
N LEU A 128 -5.99 6.54 2.52
CA LEU A 128 -6.14 5.37 1.65
C LEU A 128 -6.98 5.69 0.41
N MET A 129 -8.00 6.53 0.55
CA MET A 129 -8.77 7.07 -0.58
C MET A 129 -7.88 7.90 -1.49
N GLN A 130 -7.05 8.77 -0.93
CA GLN A 130 -6.09 9.56 -1.68
C GLN A 130 -5.10 8.67 -2.44
N SER A 131 -4.62 7.58 -1.81
CA SER A 131 -3.76 6.60 -2.48
C SER A 131 -4.49 5.89 -3.63
N LEU A 132 -5.77 5.55 -3.43
CA LEU A 132 -6.62 4.95 -4.45
C LEU A 132 -6.84 5.91 -5.63
N ASP A 133 -7.21 7.15 -5.36
CA ASP A 133 -7.43 8.19 -6.37
C ASP A 133 -6.16 8.45 -7.19
N ARG A 134 -5.01 8.57 -6.52
CA ARG A 134 -3.71 8.73 -7.20
C ARG A 134 -3.39 7.54 -8.10
N THR A 135 -3.75 6.33 -7.70
CA THR A 135 -3.56 5.12 -8.53
C THR A 135 -4.48 5.11 -9.74
N ILE A 136 -5.75 5.48 -9.55
CA ILE A 136 -6.72 5.59 -10.65
C ILE A 136 -6.27 6.66 -11.65
N LEU A 137 -5.88 7.84 -11.15
CA LEU A 137 -5.33 8.92 -11.98
C LEU A 137 -4.11 8.46 -12.77
N PHE A 138 -3.19 7.71 -12.14
CA PHE A 138 -2.06 7.13 -12.83
C PHE A 138 -2.49 6.21 -13.98
N LEU A 139 -3.42 5.28 -13.73
CA LEU A 139 -3.93 4.37 -14.75
C LEU A 139 -4.61 5.12 -15.91
N LEU A 140 -5.36 6.17 -15.61
CA LEU A 140 -6.04 7.01 -16.61
C LEU A 140 -5.08 7.91 -17.40
N SER A 141 -3.89 8.21 -16.86
CA SER A 141 -2.87 9.02 -17.53
C SER A 141 -2.14 8.29 -18.66
N ARG A 142 -2.28 6.96 -18.72
CA ARG A 142 -1.60 6.10 -19.70
C ARG A 142 -2.52 5.83 -20.89
N PRO A 143 -1.96 5.56 -22.09
CA PRO A 143 -2.77 5.11 -23.21
C PRO A 143 -3.59 3.88 -22.77
N ILE A 144 -4.90 3.96 -22.96
CA ILE A 144 -5.82 2.89 -22.60
C ILE A 144 -5.75 1.86 -23.72
N ASP A 145 -5.09 0.75 -23.46
CA ASP A 145 -5.15 -0.43 -24.32
C ASP A 145 -6.46 -1.20 -24.01
N ASN A 146 -6.97 -2.00 -24.95
CA ASN A 146 -8.24 -2.74 -24.78
C ASN A 146 -8.32 -3.59 -23.49
N ALA A 147 -7.17 -4.05 -22.98
CA ALA A 147 -7.08 -4.78 -21.71
C ALA A 147 -7.38 -3.89 -20.50
N THR A 148 -6.92 -2.63 -20.51
CA THR A 148 -7.22 -1.66 -19.47
C THR A 148 -8.69 -1.24 -19.49
N GLU A 149 -9.34 -1.12 -20.66
CA GLU A 149 -10.79 -0.87 -20.73
C GLU A 149 -11.60 -1.94 -20.00
N THR A 150 -11.33 -3.21 -20.26
CA THR A 150 -12.05 -4.33 -19.62
C THR A 150 -11.86 -4.31 -18.10
N PHE A 151 -10.65 -3.95 -17.66
CA PHE A 151 -10.32 -3.80 -16.24
C PHE A 151 -11.02 -2.59 -15.62
N PHE A 152 -11.03 -1.43 -16.27
CA PHE A 152 -11.75 -0.23 -15.84
C PHE A 152 -13.25 -0.45 -15.77
N ALA A 153 -13.84 -1.12 -16.76
CA ALA A 153 -15.25 -1.51 -16.74
C ALA A 153 -15.55 -2.40 -15.52
N THR A 154 -14.63 -3.31 -15.18
CA THR A 154 -14.75 -4.16 -13.99
C THR A 154 -14.64 -3.36 -12.70
N ILE A 155 -13.73 -2.38 -12.62
CA ILE A 155 -13.58 -1.50 -11.45
C ILE A 155 -14.80 -0.59 -11.29
N ALA A 156 -15.23 0.07 -12.36
CA ALA A 156 -16.41 0.92 -12.38
C ALA A 156 -17.66 0.13 -11.95
N SER A 157 -17.81 -1.11 -12.44
CA SER A 157 -18.88 -2.01 -12.01
C SER A 157 -18.75 -2.38 -10.52
N LYS A 158 -17.56 -2.74 -10.02
CA LYS A 158 -17.35 -3.05 -8.60
C LYS A 158 -17.55 -1.85 -7.68
N LEU A 159 -17.11 -0.66 -8.06
CA LEU A 159 -17.30 0.57 -7.31
C LEU A 159 -18.78 0.99 -7.31
N GLN A 160 -19.47 0.93 -8.46
CA GLN A 160 -20.92 1.17 -8.50
C GLN A 160 -21.68 0.22 -7.58
N TYR A 161 -21.30 -1.07 -7.56
CA TYR A 161 -21.96 -2.04 -6.69
C TYR A 161 -21.67 -1.79 -5.22
N LYS A 162 -20.47 -1.32 -4.88
CA LYS A 162 -20.04 -1.10 -3.49
C LYS A 162 -20.48 0.25 -2.93
N CYS A 163 -20.72 1.27 -3.77
CA CYS A 163 -21.26 2.56 -3.38
C CYS A 163 -22.80 2.58 -3.25
N ARG A 164 -23.50 1.48 -3.60
CA ARG A 164 -24.96 1.39 -3.51
C ARG A 164 -25.51 0.84 -2.19
N PHE A 165 -24.66 0.71 -1.17
CA PHE A 165 -25.04 0.31 0.19
C PHE A 165 -24.34 1.22 1.20
#